data_AF-A0AB37M4W3-F1
#
_entry.id   AF-A0AB37M4W3-F1
#
_cell.length_a   1.000
_cell.length_b   1.000
_cell.length_c   1.000
_cell.angle_alpha   90.00
_cell.angle_beta   90.00
_cell.angle_gamma   90.00
#
_symmetry.space_group_name_H-M   'P 1'
#
loop_
_entity.id
_entity.type
_entity.pdbx_description
1 polymer ?
#
loop_
_entity_poly.entity_id
_entity_poly.type
_entity_poly.pdbx_seq_one_letter_code
_entity_poly.pdbx_strand_id
1 'polypeptide(L)'
;MPKTLFIDADACPVTRESIDCARRAGVAVVIAGNSTQNLERHIRRDDPRDAEHARRGFWVTTLDVSVGADSADFAIIERLQTGDVVVTQDIGLASMVLGRDAAAIGVRGRVYDKATIDMQLFIRHEEKKVRRAGGRTRGPAAFTSEDRARFKRNLTELLR
;
A
#
# COMPACT_ATOMS: atom_id res chain seq x y z
N MET A 1 7.84 17.45 6.17
CA MET A 1 6.49 17.12 6.69
C MET A 1 6.57 15.75 7.36
N PRO A 2 5.71 15.44 8.35
CA PRO A 2 5.67 14.10 8.92
C PRO A 2 5.30 13.06 7.84
N LYS A 3 6.00 11.92 7.86
CA LYS A 3 5.78 10.78 6.97
C LYS A 3 4.37 10.20 7.16
N THR A 4 3.72 9.82 6.08
CA THR A 4 2.41 9.13 6.07
C THR A 4 2.51 7.78 5.38
N LEU A 5 1.81 6.78 5.92
CA LEU A 5 1.64 5.46 5.32
C LEU A 5 0.29 5.41 4.58
N PHE A 6 0.33 5.28 3.26
CA PHE A 6 -0.86 5.00 2.47
C PHE A 6 -1.02 3.50 2.26
N ILE A 7 -2.24 3.01 2.36
CA ILE A 7 -2.59 1.61 2.11
C ILE A 7 -3.60 1.60 0.97
N ASP A 8 -3.20 1.04 -0.17
CA ASP A 8 -4.13 0.59 -1.20
C ASP A 8 -4.88 -0.64 -0.65
N ALA A 9 -6.17 -0.48 -0.40
CA ALA A 9 -6.97 -1.51 0.25
C ALA A 9 -7.38 -2.66 -0.67
N ASP A 10 -7.21 -2.52 -1.99
CA ASP A 10 -7.59 -3.54 -2.95
C ASP A 10 -6.78 -4.82 -2.72
N ALA A 11 -7.49 -5.86 -2.27
CA ALA A 11 -6.94 -7.17 -1.95
C ALA A 11 -5.68 -7.13 -1.04
N CYS A 12 -5.69 -6.29 0.01
CA CYS A 12 -4.57 -6.16 0.95
C CYS A 12 -4.72 -7.07 2.20
N PRO A 13 -4.00 -8.21 2.30
CA PRO A 13 -4.11 -9.12 3.44
C PRO A 13 -3.33 -8.66 4.70
N VAL A 14 -2.72 -7.47 4.65
CA VAL A 14 -1.79 -6.95 5.65
C VAL A 14 -2.20 -5.58 6.22
N THR A 15 -3.46 -5.15 6.03
CA THR A 15 -3.94 -3.85 6.53
C THR A 15 -3.72 -3.70 8.03
N ARG A 16 -4.06 -4.73 8.83
CA ARG A 16 -3.87 -4.70 10.30
C ARG A 16 -2.40 -4.60 10.69
N GLU A 17 -1.54 -5.37 10.04
CA GLU A 17 -0.10 -5.32 10.26
C GLU A 17 0.48 -3.97 9.91
N SER A 18 -0.03 -3.33 8.85
CA SER A 18 0.38 -2.00 8.40
C SER A 18 0.06 -0.95 9.46
N ILE A 19 -1.20 -0.93 9.94
CA ILE A 19 -1.64 -0.05 11.02
C ILE A 19 -0.81 -0.30 12.29
N ASP A 20 -0.57 -1.56 12.64
CA ASP A 20 0.22 -1.92 13.82
C ASP A 20 1.69 -1.46 13.73
N CYS A 21 2.32 -1.53 12.55
CA CYS A 21 3.67 -1.02 12.36
C CYS A 21 3.70 0.52 12.44
N ALA A 22 2.76 1.19 11.78
CA ALA A 22 2.65 2.65 11.82
C ALA A 22 2.37 3.18 13.24
N ARG A 23 1.51 2.51 14.01
CA ARG A 23 1.22 2.86 15.41
C ARG A 23 2.46 2.80 16.30
N ARG A 24 3.33 1.79 16.10
CA ARG A 24 4.59 1.70 16.82
C ARG A 24 5.60 2.78 16.40
N ALA A 25 5.56 3.18 15.13
CA ALA A 25 6.44 4.22 14.57
C ALA A 25 5.94 5.65 14.80
N GLY A 26 4.70 5.85 15.25
CA GLY A 26 4.11 7.19 15.36
C GLY A 26 3.80 7.83 14.01
N VAL A 27 3.50 7.02 12.98
CA VAL A 27 3.25 7.45 11.60
C VAL A 27 1.75 7.46 11.30
N ALA A 28 1.26 8.51 10.64
CA ALA A 28 -0.12 8.60 10.18
C ALA A 28 -0.45 7.52 9.13
N VAL A 29 -1.70 7.06 9.10
CA VAL A 29 -2.15 6.05 8.13
C VAL A 29 -3.39 6.54 7.37
N VAL A 30 -3.36 6.42 6.05
CA VAL A 30 -4.51 6.66 5.17
C VAL A 30 -4.81 5.40 4.38
N ILE A 31 -5.98 4.80 4.62
CA ILE A 31 -6.43 3.60 3.93
C ILE A 31 -7.32 4.04 2.76
N ALA A 32 -6.83 3.96 1.53
CA ALA A 32 -7.59 4.30 0.34
C ALA A 32 -8.36 3.07 -0.16
N GLY A 33 -9.67 3.21 -0.33
CA GLY A 33 -10.53 2.16 -0.83
C GLY A 33 -11.98 2.61 -0.87
N ASN A 34 -12.84 1.82 -1.49
CA ASN A 34 -14.24 2.17 -1.66
C ASN A 34 -15.10 1.68 -0.48
N SER A 35 -16.27 2.31 -0.33
CA SER A 35 -17.25 2.01 0.72
C SER A 35 -17.67 0.54 0.85
N THR A 36 -17.57 -0.28 -0.21
CA THR A 36 -17.96 -1.71 -0.14
C THR A 36 -16.94 -2.59 0.59
N GLN A 37 -15.72 -2.10 0.80
CA GLN A 37 -14.62 -2.89 1.35
C GLN A 37 -14.62 -3.00 2.88
N ASN A 38 -15.56 -2.34 3.58
CA ASN A 38 -15.68 -2.33 5.05
C ASN A 38 -14.30 -2.17 5.74
N LEU A 39 -13.61 -1.07 5.42
CA LEU A 39 -12.23 -0.81 5.82
C LEU A 39 -12.10 -0.56 7.34
N GLU A 40 -13.14 -0.01 7.95
CA GLU A 40 -13.16 0.32 9.37
C GLU A 40 -12.95 -0.89 10.29
N ARG A 41 -13.29 -2.12 9.84
CA ARG A 41 -13.07 -3.37 10.60
C ARG A 41 -11.60 -3.64 10.98
N HIS A 42 -10.66 -2.95 10.32
CA HIS A 42 -9.23 -3.08 10.58
C HIS A 42 -8.71 -2.06 11.59
N ILE A 43 -9.51 -1.01 11.86
CA ILE A 43 -9.12 0.09 12.74
C ILE A 43 -9.69 -0.16 14.14
N ARG A 44 -8.88 0.04 15.19
CA ARG A 44 -9.36 -0.15 16.56
C ARG A 44 -10.30 0.99 16.94
N ARG A 45 -11.24 0.71 17.84
CA ARG A 45 -12.24 1.69 18.30
C ARG A 45 -11.58 2.94 18.92
N ASP A 46 -10.46 2.74 19.61
CA ASP A 46 -9.73 3.76 20.34
C ASP A 46 -8.63 4.44 19.53
N ASP A 47 -8.37 4.02 18.28
CA ASP A 47 -7.41 4.68 17.40
C ASP A 47 -7.92 6.09 17.02
N PRO A 48 -7.07 7.14 17.13
CA PRO A 48 -7.44 8.49 16.72
C PRO A 48 -7.60 8.57 15.19
N ARG A 49 -8.55 9.38 14.74
CA ARG A 49 -9.01 9.41 13.33
C ARG A 49 -8.49 10.58 12.52
N ASP A 50 -7.80 11.50 13.17
CA ASP A 50 -7.28 12.73 12.60
C ASP A 50 -6.01 13.18 13.33
N ALA A 51 -5.36 14.20 12.76
CA ALA A 51 -4.13 14.77 13.29
C ALA A 51 -4.33 15.53 14.61
N GLU A 52 -5.50 16.11 14.86
CA GLU A 52 -5.80 16.88 16.08
C GLU A 52 -5.80 15.96 17.31
N HIS A 53 -6.35 14.76 17.16
CA HIS A 53 -6.43 13.75 18.22
C HIS A 53 -5.27 12.75 18.21
N ALA A 54 -4.23 12.99 17.38
CA ALA A 54 -3.13 12.06 17.19
C ALA A 54 -2.42 11.71 18.51
N ARG A 55 -2.08 10.43 18.68
CA ARG A 55 -1.35 9.95 19.86
C ARG A 55 0.05 9.55 19.44
N ARG A 56 1.06 10.27 19.94
CA ARG A 56 2.48 10.07 19.59
C ARG A 56 2.71 10.10 18.07
N GLY A 57 2.05 11.03 17.37
CA GLY A 57 2.12 11.18 15.91
C GLY A 57 1.23 10.22 15.11
N PHE A 58 0.73 9.14 15.72
CA PHE A 58 -0.15 8.17 15.05
C PHE A 58 -1.61 8.63 15.05
N TRP A 59 -2.24 8.49 13.88
CA TRP A 59 -3.67 8.50 13.63
C TRP A 59 -3.96 7.70 12.35
N VAL A 60 -5.20 7.26 12.17
CA VAL A 60 -5.59 6.44 11.03
C VAL A 60 -6.98 6.82 10.53
N THR A 61 -7.09 7.04 9.22
CA THR A 61 -8.35 7.33 8.56
C THR A 61 -8.55 6.48 7.30
N THR A 62 -9.77 6.51 6.78
CA THR A 62 -10.13 5.96 5.48
C THR A 62 -10.31 7.09 4.48
N LEU A 63 -9.78 6.92 3.28
CA LEU A 63 -10.04 7.77 2.12
C LEU A 63 -11.01 7.02 1.22
N ASP A 64 -12.29 7.42 1.27
CA ASP A 64 -13.33 6.84 0.42
C ASP A 64 -13.10 7.28 -1.03
N VAL A 65 -13.06 6.31 -1.93
CA VAL A 65 -12.89 6.54 -3.37
C VAL A 65 -14.06 5.95 -4.14
N SER A 66 -14.36 6.53 -5.29
CA SER A 66 -15.41 6.03 -6.17
C SER A 66 -15.11 4.59 -6.62
N VAL A 67 -16.17 3.83 -6.86
CA VAL A 67 -16.06 2.50 -7.48
C VAL A 67 -15.66 2.69 -8.95
N GLY A 68 -14.37 2.58 -9.23
CA GLY A 68 -13.78 2.78 -10.54
C GLY A 68 -12.38 2.18 -10.60
N ALA A 69 -11.93 1.85 -11.81
CA ALA A 69 -10.54 1.45 -12.01
C ALA A 69 -9.62 2.61 -11.62
N ASP A 70 -8.55 2.30 -10.89
CA ASP A 70 -7.48 3.22 -10.52
C ASP A 70 -7.89 4.41 -9.60
N SER A 71 -9.14 4.47 -9.11
CA SER A 71 -9.60 5.57 -8.23
C SER A 71 -8.77 5.68 -6.95
N ALA A 72 -8.38 4.55 -6.36
CA ALA A 72 -7.49 4.51 -5.18
C ALA A 72 -6.10 5.05 -5.53
N ASP A 73 -5.53 4.60 -6.64
CA ASP A 73 -4.21 5.03 -7.12
C ASP A 73 -4.15 6.55 -7.28
N PHE A 74 -5.12 7.15 -7.96
CA PHE A 74 -5.19 8.61 -8.14
C PHE A 74 -5.29 9.35 -6.81
N ALA A 75 -6.17 8.89 -5.91
CA ALA A 75 -6.40 9.53 -4.63
C ALA A 75 -5.16 9.48 -3.71
N ILE A 76 -4.41 8.37 -3.75
CA ILE A 76 -3.11 8.22 -3.07
C ILE A 76 -2.09 9.19 -3.69
N ILE A 77 -1.89 9.12 -5.01
CA ILE A 77 -0.86 9.92 -5.70
C ILE A 77 -1.10 11.42 -5.52
N GLU A 78 -2.35 11.88 -5.53
CA GLU A 78 -2.70 13.29 -5.31
C GLU A 78 -2.20 13.80 -3.95
N ARG A 79 -2.28 12.98 -2.90
CA ARG A 79 -1.91 13.34 -1.52
C ARG A 79 -0.46 13.03 -1.17
N LEU A 80 0.17 12.14 -1.93
CA LEU A 80 1.51 11.62 -1.65
C LEU A 80 2.59 12.72 -1.68
N GLN A 81 3.40 12.75 -0.62
CA GLN A 81 4.56 13.62 -0.46
C GLN A 81 5.87 12.82 -0.48
N THR A 82 6.99 13.51 -0.72
CA THR A 82 8.33 12.92 -0.60
C THR A 82 8.56 12.34 0.78
N GLY A 83 9.10 11.11 0.83
CA GLY A 83 9.36 10.38 2.08
C GLY A 83 8.18 9.57 2.63
N ASP A 84 6.98 9.68 2.05
CA ASP A 84 5.84 8.83 2.39
C ASP A 84 6.09 7.36 1.97
N VAL A 85 5.24 6.46 2.49
CA VAL A 85 5.31 5.02 2.18
C VAL A 85 3.95 4.55 1.68
N VAL A 86 3.92 3.72 0.63
CA VAL A 86 2.69 3.13 0.07
C VAL A 86 2.74 1.61 0.12
N VAL A 87 1.73 0.97 0.69
CA VAL A 87 1.50 -0.47 0.59
C VAL A 87 0.59 -0.73 -0.61
N THR A 88 1.08 -1.46 -1.63
CA THR A 88 0.28 -1.80 -2.83
C THR A 88 0.76 -3.08 -3.52
N GLN A 89 -0.14 -3.78 -4.21
CA GLN A 89 0.21 -4.84 -5.17
C GLN A 89 0.31 -4.36 -6.62
N ASP A 90 -0.07 -3.12 -6.92
CA ASP A 90 0.03 -2.61 -8.28
C ASP A 90 1.43 -2.05 -8.57
N ILE A 91 2.09 -2.64 -9.58
CA ILE A 91 3.41 -2.20 -10.07
C ILE A 91 3.32 -0.80 -10.69
N GLY A 92 2.19 -0.45 -11.31
CA GLY A 92 1.92 0.89 -11.84
C GLY A 92 1.87 1.93 -10.74
N LEU A 93 1.08 1.70 -9.69
CA LEU A 93 1.06 2.57 -8.51
C LEU A 93 2.45 2.68 -7.87
N ALA A 94 3.12 1.55 -7.65
CA ALA A 94 4.48 1.54 -7.09
C ALA A 94 5.47 2.39 -7.93
N SER A 95 5.36 2.35 -9.25
CA SER A 95 6.18 3.20 -10.14
C SER A 95 5.89 4.69 -9.97
N MET A 96 4.61 5.08 -9.87
CA MET A 96 4.23 6.47 -9.65
C MET A 96 4.71 6.97 -8.28
N VAL A 97 4.64 6.13 -7.26
CA VAL A 97 5.15 6.40 -5.90
C VAL A 97 6.65 6.66 -5.91
N LEU A 98 7.43 5.79 -6.54
CA LEU A 98 8.89 5.96 -6.67
C LEU A 98 9.27 7.22 -7.48
N GLY A 99 8.41 7.63 -8.42
CA GLY A 99 8.56 8.87 -9.17
C GLY A 99 8.39 10.14 -8.34
N ARG A 100 7.76 10.06 -7.16
CA ARG A 100 7.57 11.17 -6.20
C ARG A 100 8.57 11.17 -5.04
N ASP A 101 9.63 10.37 -5.15
CA ASP A 101 10.63 10.17 -4.10
C ASP A 101 9.99 9.68 -2.78
N ALA A 102 8.96 8.85 -2.92
CA ALA A 102 8.33 8.09 -1.84
C ALA A 102 8.66 6.59 -1.99
N ALA A 103 8.47 5.81 -0.93
CA ALA A 103 8.74 4.38 -0.93
C ALA A 103 7.47 3.57 -1.19
N ALA A 104 7.60 2.46 -1.92
CA ALA A 104 6.50 1.50 -2.10
C ALA A 104 6.90 0.11 -1.60
N ILE A 105 5.94 -0.61 -1.02
CA ILE A 105 6.11 -1.99 -0.55
C ILE A 105 4.91 -2.86 -0.95
N GLY A 106 5.21 -4.06 -1.46
CA GLY A 106 4.23 -5.10 -1.72
C GLY A 106 3.73 -5.76 -0.43
N VAL A 107 2.50 -6.28 -0.44
CA VAL A 107 1.87 -6.98 0.69
C VAL A 107 2.66 -8.22 1.14
N ARG A 108 3.52 -8.76 0.27
CA ARG A 108 4.47 -9.84 0.57
C ARG A 108 5.83 -9.36 1.10
N GLY A 109 5.96 -8.08 1.42
CA GLY A 109 7.18 -7.48 1.95
C GLY A 109 8.26 -7.14 0.93
N ARG A 110 8.00 -7.24 -0.38
CA ARG A 110 8.94 -6.74 -1.39
C ARG A 110 8.93 -5.22 -1.38
N VAL A 111 10.07 -4.60 -1.08
CA VAL A 111 10.24 -3.15 -1.30
C VAL A 111 10.51 -2.94 -2.80
N TYR A 112 9.78 -2.02 -3.42
CA TYR A 112 10.00 -1.68 -4.82
C TYR A 112 11.21 -0.75 -4.96
N ASP A 113 11.92 -0.86 -6.08
CA ASP A 113 13.17 -0.13 -6.32
C ASP A 113 13.11 0.55 -7.69
N LYS A 114 13.44 1.84 -7.72
CA LYS A 114 13.50 2.68 -8.92
C LYS A 114 14.44 2.11 -9.98
N ALA A 115 15.51 1.43 -9.57
CA ALA A 115 16.45 0.80 -10.50
C ALA A 115 15.86 -0.41 -11.25
N THR A 116 14.80 -1.03 -10.73
CA THR A 116 14.20 -2.25 -11.31
C THR A 116 12.76 -2.08 -11.79
N ILE A 117 12.08 -0.99 -11.41
CA ILE A 117 10.65 -0.81 -11.62
C ILE A 117 10.26 -0.81 -13.10
N ASP A 118 11.07 -0.21 -13.97
CA ASP A 118 10.82 -0.17 -15.42
C ASP A 118 10.84 -1.57 -16.04
N MET A 119 11.79 -2.41 -15.63
CA MET A 119 11.85 -3.81 -16.06
C MET A 119 10.62 -4.58 -15.56
N GLN A 120 10.17 -4.33 -14.34
CA GLN A 120 8.95 -4.97 -13.81
C GLN A 120 7.69 -4.55 -14.58
N LEU A 121 7.58 -3.28 -14.95
CA LEU A 121 6.49 -2.77 -15.78
C LEU A 121 6.49 -3.44 -17.17
N PHE A 122 7.67 -3.59 -17.78
CA PHE A 122 7.83 -4.30 -19.04
C PHE A 122 7.37 -5.76 -18.93
N ILE A 123 7.82 -6.50 -17.91
CA ILE A 123 7.40 -7.88 -17.68
C ILE A 123 5.88 -7.97 -17.51
N ARG A 124 5.28 -7.09 -16.69
CA ARG A 124 3.82 -7.03 -16.50
C ARG A 124 3.07 -6.79 -17.81
N HIS A 125 3.62 -5.97 -18.71
CA HIS A 125 3.04 -5.72 -20.02
C HIS A 125 3.09 -6.95 -20.93
N GLU A 126 4.24 -7.63 -20.99
CA GLU A 126 4.39 -8.85 -21.78
C GLU A 126 3.47 -9.97 -21.25
N GLU A 127 3.35 -10.13 -19.92
CA GLU A 127 2.38 -11.06 -19.32
C GLU A 127 0.94 -10.72 -19.67
N LYS A 128 0.57 -9.42 -19.71
CA LYS A 128 -0.75 -8.96 -20.16
C LYS A 128 -0.99 -9.32 -21.61
N LYS A 129 0.00 -9.16 -22.50
CA LYS A 129 -0.11 -9.56 -23.92
C LYS A 129 -0.35 -11.07 -24.06
N VAL A 130 0.43 -11.90 -23.34
CA VAL A 130 0.28 -13.36 -23.38
C VAL A 130 -1.13 -13.79 -22.96
N ARG A 131 -1.67 -13.21 -21.87
CA ARG A 131 -3.05 -13.49 -21.44
C ARG A 131 -4.10 -13.10 -22.48
N ARG A 132 -3.94 -11.93 -23.12
CA ARG A 132 -4.85 -11.47 -24.21
C ARG A 132 -4.83 -12.38 -25.43
N ALA A 133 -3.69 -13.02 -25.71
CA ALA A 133 -3.55 -14.02 -26.77
C ALA A 133 -4.09 -15.42 -26.38
N GLY A 134 -4.77 -15.56 -25.24
CA GLY A 134 -5.33 -16.83 -24.76
C GLY A 134 -4.34 -17.70 -23.97
N GLY A 135 -3.15 -17.19 -23.68
CA GLY A 135 -2.15 -17.88 -22.86
C GLY A 135 -2.64 -18.08 -21.42
N ARG A 136 -2.55 -19.32 -20.92
CA ARG A 136 -2.89 -19.65 -19.52
C ARG A 136 -1.68 -19.36 -18.63
N THR A 137 -1.84 -18.46 -17.66
CA THR A 137 -0.86 -18.23 -16.59
C THR A 137 -1.37 -18.81 -15.27
N ARG A 138 -0.47 -19.28 -14.40
CA ARG A 138 -0.87 -19.59 -13.02
C ARG A 138 -1.15 -18.29 -12.27
N GLY A 139 -2.12 -18.33 -11.35
CA GLY A 139 -2.33 -17.23 -10.41
C GLY A 139 -1.15 -17.09 -9.44
N PRO A 140 -1.11 -16.00 -8.66
CA PRO A 140 -0.11 -15.85 -7.61
C PRO A 140 -0.20 -17.00 -6.62
N ALA A 141 0.93 -17.39 -6.03
CA ALA A 141 0.96 -18.35 -4.94
C ALA A 141 0.05 -17.93 -3.78
N ALA A 142 -0.29 -18.85 -2.88
CA ALA A 142 -1.01 -18.51 -1.65
C ALA A 142 -0.18 -17.56 -0.77
N PHE A 143 -0.84 -16.70 0.00
CA PHE A 143 -0.17 -15.81 0.94
C PHE A 143 0.26 -16.59 2.19
N THR A 144 1.52 -16.48 2.60
CA THR A 144 2.08 -17.29 3.69
C THR A 144 2.33 -16.49 4.97
N SER A 145 2.56 -17.19 6.09
CA SER A 145 3.03 -16.57 7.34
C SER A 145 4.42 -15.95 7.19
N GLU A 146 5.28 -16.53 6.36
CA GLU A 146 6.59 -15.98 6.03
C GLU A 146 6.48 -14.66 5.25
N ASP A 147 5.56 -14.58 4.29
CA ASP A 147 5.25 -13.34 3.57
C ASP A 147 4.84 -12.24 4.56
N ARG A 148 3.97 -12.57 5.53
CA ARG A 148 3.53 -11.64 6.58
C ARG A 148 4.67 -11.20 7.48
N ALA A 149 5.55 -12.11 7.88
CA ALA A 149 6.71 -11.80 8.71
C ALA A 149 7.69 -10.88 7.97
N ARG A 150 7.99 -11.18 6.70
CA ARG A 150 8.83 -10.35 5.84
C ARG A 150 8.23 -8.97 5.63
N PHE A 151 6.93 -8.88 5.38
CA PHE A 151 6.21 -7.61 5.28
C PHE A 151 6.38 -6.75 6.53
N LYS A 152 6.10 -7.29 7.72
CA LYS A 152 6.23 -6.55 8.98
C LYS A 152 7.64 -6.04 9.20
N ARG A 153 8.67 -6.87 8.96
CA ARG A 153 10.07 -6.46 9.11
C ARG A 153 10.40 -5.30 8.19
N ASN A 154 10.16 -5.45 6.89
CA ASN A 154 10.56 -4.46 5.90
C ASN A 154 9.74 -3.16 6.01
N LEU A 155 8.45 -3.24 6.32
CA LEU A 155 7.64 -2.05 6.59
C LEU A 155 8.14 -1.32 7.84
N THR A 156 8.52 -2.04 8.90
CA THR A 156 9.07 -1.41 10.11
C THR A 156 10.33 -0.62 9.80
N GLU A 157 11.22 -1.14 8.93
CA GLU A 157 12.42 -0.41 8.49
C GLU A 157 12.08 0.84 7.66
N LEU A 158 11.11 0.77 6.75
CA LEU A 158 10.69 1.93 5.95
C LEU A 158 10.05 3.05 6.79
N LEU A 159 9.43 2.70 7.91
CA LEU A 159 8.75 3.62 8.81
C LEU A 159 9.66 4.23 9.88
N ARG A 160 10.93 3.82 9.95
CA ARG A 160 11.93 4.48 10.81
C ARG A 160 12.23 5.91 10.36
#